data_AF-A0A9E3KL86-F1
#
_entry.id   AF-A0A9E3KL86-F1
#
_cell.length_a   1.000
_cell.length_b   1.000
_cell.length_c   1.000
_cell.angle_alpha   90.00
_cell.angle_beta   90.00
_cell.angle_gamma   90.00
#
_symmetry.space_group_name_H-M   'P 1'
#
loop_
_entity.id
_entity.type
_entity.pdbx_description
1 polymer ?
#
loop_
_entity_poly.entity_id
_entity_poly.type
_entity_poly.pdbx_seq_one_letter_code
_entity_poly.pdbx_strand_id
1 'polypeptide(L)'
;MRKFLLKIFPLLIAANLQAQSGLGQYRLIYLFGDSTQVVKQQRWLSSDAAGCKERSIKIILADSSVHGQALYRQFNVTNPVFTLILMGKDGGEKFRSYEPVTPHQLFAIIDQMPMRKQELKLRPNH
;
A
#
# COMPACT_ATOMS: atom_id res chain seq x y z
N MET A 1 4.44 -32.07 57.88
CA MET A 1 4.82 -32.32 56.48
C MET A 1 4.17 -31.26 55.59
N ARG A 2 4.96 -30.29 55.10
CA ARG A 2 4.50 -29.14 54.30
C ARG A 2 4.05 -29.61 52.91
N LYS A 3 2.77 -29.42 52.57
CA LYS A 3 2.27 -29.59 51.19
C LYS A 3 2.62 -28.33 50.39
N PHE A 4 3.52 -28.46 49.44
CA PHE A 4 3.87 -27.41 48.47
C PHE A 4 2.72 -27.28 47.47
N LEU A 5 2.02 -26.15 47.48
CA LEU A 5 1.02 -25.81 46.46
C LEU A 5 1.74 -25.15 45.28
N LEU A 6 1.98 -25.90 44.21
CA LEU A 6 2.58 -25.39 42.98
C LEU A 6 1.53 -24.52 42.25
N LYS A 7 1.64 -23.19 42.40
CA LYS A 7 0.82 -22.24 41.63
C LYS A 7 1.30 -22.25 40.18
N ILE A 8 0.52 -22.90 39.31
CA ILE A 8 0.67 -22.80 37.86
C ILE A 8 0.30 -21.35 37.48
N PHE A 9 1.31 -20.53 37.20
CA PHE A 9 1.13 -19.24 36.53
C PHE A 9 0.79 -19.54 35.07
N PRO A 10 -0.38 -19.17 34.54
CA PRO A 10 -0.60 -19.23 33.11
C PRO A 10 0.31 -18.18 32.47
N LEU A 11 1.35 -18.66 31.79
CA LEU A 11 2.20 -17.85 30.92
C LEU A 11 1.31 -17.34 29.78
N LEU A 12 0.91 -16.08 29.88
CA LEU A 12 0.32 -15.31 28.79
C LEU A 12 1.35 -15.18 27.67
N ILE A 13 1.43 -16.18 26.80
CA ILE A 13 2.03 -16.02 25.48
C ILE A 13 0.95 -15.45 24.56
N ALA A 14 0.66 -14.16 24.71
CA ALA A 14 0.07 -13.38 23.63
C ALA A 14 1.20 -13.01 22.65
N ALA A 15 1.81 -14.01 22.02
CA ALA A 15 2.80 -13.79 20.98
C ALA A 15 2.08 -13.33 19.70
N ASN A 16 2.16 -12.02 19.47
CA ASN A 16 2.22 -11.40 18.15
C ASN A 16 1.04 -11.66 17.22
N LEU A 17 -0.12 -11.07 17.55
CA LEU A 17 -1.13 -10.70 16.55
C LEU A 17 -0.78 -9.37 15.83
N GLN A 18 0.50 -8.95 15.80
CA GLN A 18 0.94 -7.74 15.09
C GLN A 18 1.30 -7.99 13.61
N ALA A 19 1.39 -9.24 13.16
CA ALA A 19 1.80 -9.57 11.80
C ALA A 19 0.66 -9.52 10.76
N GLN A 20 -0.59 -9.34 11.17
CA GLN A 20 -1.76 -9.53 10.29
C GLN A 20 -2.23 -8.27 9.54
N SER A 21 -1.59 -7.09 9.64
CA SER A 21 -2.05 -5.89 8.88
C SER A 21 -0.96 -4.91 8.46
N GLY A 22 0.19 -5.40 8.00
CA GLY A 22 1.28 -4.52 7.51
C GLY A 22 0.90 -3.59 6.35
N LEU A 23 -0.18 -3.87 5.61
CA LEU A 23 -0.63 -3.06 4.47
C LEU A 23 -1.36 -1.77 4.87
N GLY A 24 -1.99 -1.70 6.06
CA GLY A 24 -2.70 -0.48 6.51
C GLY A 24 -1.78 0.72 6.75
N GLN A 25 -0.47 0.49 6.70
CA GLN A 25 0.57 1.52 6.81
C GLN A 25 0.94 2.15 5.45
N TYR A 26 0.50 1.54 4.33
CA TYR A 26 0.93 1.92 2.99
C TYR A 26 -0.23 2.41 2.13
N ARG A 27 0.11 3.32 1.22
CA ARG A 27 -0.74 3.67 0.07
C ARG A 27 -0.37 2.71 -1.05
N LEU A 28 -1.36 1.99 -1.57
CA LEU A 28 -1.11 0.98 -2.60
C LEU A 28 -1.34 1.60 -3.98
N ILE A 29 -0.40 1.41 -4.88
CA ILE A 29 -0.58 1.70 -6.31
C ILE A 29 -0.72 0.37 -7.02
N TYR A 30 -1.92 0.08 -7.52
CA TYR A 30 -2.14 -1.05 -8.40
C TYR A 30 -1.89 -0.63 -9.84
N LEU A 31 -1.06 -1.39 -10.55
CA LEU A 31 -0.78 -1.21 -11.97
C LEU A 31 -1.31 -2.39 -12.76
N PHE A 32 -2.16 -2.09 -13.74
CA PHE A 32 -2.79 -3.04 -14.66
C PHE A 32 -2.36 -2.74 -16.10
N GLY A 33 -2.58 -3.71 -16.98
CA GLY A 33 -2.48 -3.58 -18.43
C GLY A 33 -1.12 -3.91 -19.01
N ASP A 34 -0.85 -3.33 -20.19
CA ASP A 34 0.34 -3.62 -20.99
C ASP A 34 1.67 -3.37 -20.26
N SER A 35 2.63 -4.26 -20.54
CA SER A 35 3.98 -4.21 -19.96
C SER A 35 4.73 -2.91 -20.23
N THR A 36 4.55 -2.25 -21.38
CA THR A 36 5.26 -1.01 -21.73
C THR A 36 4.83 0.15 -20.84
N GLN A 37 3.52 0.34 -20.67
CA GLN A 37 2.98 1.41 -19.84
C GLN A 37 3.25 1.15 -18.35
N VAL A 38 3.12 -0.10 -17.91
CA VAL A 38 3.47 -0.54 -16.55
C VAL A 38 4.95 -0.29 -16.28
N VAL A 39 5.86 -0.70 -17.17
CA VAL A 39 7.31 -0.46 -17.03
C VAL A 39 7.64 1.02 -17.01
N LYS A 40 6.99 1.83 -17.86
CA LYS A 40 7.14 3.30 -17.85
C LYS A 40 6.75 3.88 -16.49
N GLN A 41 5.59 3.50 -15.97
CA GLN A 41 5.10 3.95 -14.66
C GLN A 41 6.03 3.54 -13.52
N GLN A 42 6.51 2.29 -13.53
CA GLN A 42 7.47 1.79 -12.54
C GLN A 42 8.77 2.58 -12.59
N ARG A 43 9.34 2.82 -13.79
CA ARG A 43 10.56 3.61 -13.96
C ARG A 43 10.41 5.02 -13.41
N TRP A 44 9.28 5.67 -13.69
CA TRP A 44 9.00 6.99 -13.15
C TRP A 44 8.96 6.99 -11.62
N LEU A 45 8.22 6.07 -11.00
CA LEU A 45 8.17 6.00 -9.54
C LEU A 45 9.52 5.63 -8.92
N SER A 46 10.30 4.74 -9.55
CA SER A 46 11.64 4.37 -9.09
C SER A 46 12.65 5.51 -9.21
N SER A 47 12.45 6.46 -10.15
CA SER A 47 13.32 7.64 -10.28
C SER A 47 13.21 8.60 -9.09
N ASP A 48 12.13 8.53 -8.31
CA ASP A 48 11.96 9.24 -7.04
C ASP A 48 11.53 8.29 -5.91
N ALA A 49 12.42 7.33 -5.63
CA ALA A 49 12.22 6.35 -4.55
C ALA A 49 12.11 7.02 -3.17
N ALA A 50 12.79 8.16 -2.96
CA ALA A 50 12.71 8.92 -1.72
C ALA A 50 11.29 9.49 -1.51
N GLY A 51 10.72 10.13 -2.53
CA GLY A 51 9.35 10.64 -2.51
C GLY A 51 8.32 9.53 -2.30
N CYS A 52 8.53 8.36 -2.91
CA CYS A 52 7.69 7.17 -2.69
C CYS A 52 7.75 6.68 -1.24
N LYS A 53 8.96 6.56 -0.67
CA LYS A 53 9.16 6.14 0.72
C LYS A 53 8.52 7.12 1.70
N GLU A 54 8.72 8.41 1.47
CA GLU A 54 8.19 9.48 2.31
C GLU A 54 6.65 9.46 2.40
N ARG A 55 6.00 9.01 1.32
CA ARG A 55 4.55 8.88 1.20
C ARG A 55 4.06 7.46 1.48
N SER A 56 4.92 6.57 1.97
CA SER A 56 4.59 5.17 2.27
C SER A 56 3.92 4.46 1.07
N ILE A 57 4.43 4.68 -0.13
CA ILE A 57 3.87 4.08 -1.36
C ILE A 57 4.39 2.65 -1.53
N LYS A 58 3.49 1.73 -1.90
CA LYS A 58 3.83 0.38 -2.34
C LYS A 58 3.14 0.06 -3.66
N ILE A 59 3.90 -0.45 -4.63
CA ILE A 59 3.39 -0.80 -5.95
C ILE A 59 2.99 -2.28 -5.96
N ILE A 60 1.82 -2.59 -6.52
CA ILE A 60 1.29 -3.93 -6.73
C ILE A 60 1.02 -4.09 -8.24
N LEU A 61 1.59 -5.13 -8.85
CA LEU A 61 1.36 -5.42 -10.26
C LEU A 61 0.22 -6.43 -10.41
N ALA A 62 -0.76 -6.10 -11.23
CA ALA A 62 -1.77 -7.06 -11.66
C ALA A 62 -1.28 -7.77 -12.93
N ASP A 63 -0.63 -8.90 -12.72
CA ASP A 63 -0.15 -9.76 -13.80
C ASP A 63 -1.27 -10.63 -14.40
N SER A 64 -0.91 -11.57 -15.27
CA SER A 64 -1.88 -12.51 -15.88
C SER A 64 -2.21 -13.73 -15.00
N SER A 65 -1.62 -13.82 -13.80
CA SER A 65 -1.84 -14.95 -12.89
C SER A 65 -3.27 -14.97 -12.33
N VAL A 66 -3.66 -16.05 -11.65
CA VAL A 66 -4.95 -16.15 -10.96
C VAL A 66 -5.16 -14.99 -9.97
N HIS A 67 -4.09 -14.59 -9.27
CA HIS A 67 -4.14 -13.44 -8.35
C HIS A 67 -4.32 -12.13 -9.11
N GLY A 68 -3.60 -11.94 -10.22
CA GLY A 68 -3.77 -10.78 -11.08
C GLY A 68 -5.18 -10.67 -11.65
N GLN A 69 -5.76 -11.77 -12.16
CA GLN A 69 -7.14 -11.81 -12.64
C GLN A 69 -8.17 -11.49 -11.55
N ALA A 70 -7.91 -11.90 -10.31
CA ALA A 70 -8.75 -11.51 -9.18
C ALA A 70 -8.71 -9.99 -8.95
N LEU A 71 -7.55 -9.35 -9.11
CA LEU A 71 -7.42 -7.90 -9.03
C LEU A 71 -8.17 -7.20 -10.18
N TYR A 72 -8.07 -7.68 -11.43
CA TYR A 72 -8.83 -7.12 -12.56
C TYR A 72 -10.34 -7.11 -12.27
N ARG A 73 -10.87 -8.21 -11.74
CA ARG A 73 -12.29 -8.31 -11.33
C ARG A 73 -12.61 -7.39 -10.16
N GLN A 74 -11.80 -7.41 -9.11
CA GLN A 74 -12.01 -6.61 -7.89
C GLN A 74 -12.10 -5.11 -8.20
N PHE A 75 -11.24 -4.62 -9.10
CA PHE A 75 -11.15 -3.20 -9.44
C PHE A 75 -11.92 -2.79 -10.70
N ASN A 76 -12.68 -3.72 -11.28
CA ASN A 76 -13.44 -3.55 -12.52
C ASN A 76 -12.57 -2.97 -13.66
N VAL A 77 -11.40 -3.57 -13.89
CA VAL A 77 -10.46 -3.18 -14.95
C VAL A 77 -10.56 -4.17 -16.10
N THR A 78 -10.62 -3.65 -17.33
CA THR A 78 -10.58 -4.47 -18.55
C THR A 78 -9.13 -4.78 -18.93
N ASN A 79 -8.76 -6.05 -19.03
CA ASN A 79 -7.48 -6.46 -19.59
C ASN A 79 -7.50 -6.32 -21.14
N PRO A 80 -6.46 -5.78 -21.82
CA PRO A 80 -5.15 -5.36 -21.32
C PRO A 80 -5.01 -3.83 -21.11
N VAL A 81 -6.10 -3.13 -20.84
CA VAL A 81 -6.09 -1.66 -20.70
C VAL A 81 -5.20 -1.26 -19.53
N PHE A 82 -4.28 -0.32 -19.78
CA PHE A 82 -3.47 0.23 -18.70
C PHE A 82 -4.39 0.93 -17.70
N THR A 83 -4.19 0.65 -16.42
CA THR A 83 -4.87 1.38 -15.36
C THR A 83 -3.94 1.50 -14.16
N LEU A 84 -3.83 2.72 -13.64
CA LEU A 84 -3.23 2.99 -12.33
C LEU A 84 -4.35 3.27 -11.34
N ILE A 85 -4.35 2.57 -10.21
CA ILE A 85 -5.28 2.84 -9.11
C ILE A 85 -4.48 3.12 -7.84
N LEU A 86 -4.68 4.30 -7.26
CA LEU A 86 -4.15 4.67 -5.95
C LEU A 86 -5.19 4.37 -4.89
N MET A 87 -4.82 3.50 -3.95
CA MET A 87 -5.55 3.21 -2.73
C MET A 87 -4.91 3.94 -1.56
N GLY A 88 -5.75 4.58 -0.73
CA GLY A 88 -5.32 5.19 0.52
C GLY A 88 -4.97 4.14 1.58
N LYS A 89 -4.37 4.59 2.69
CA LYS A 89 -4.11 3.75 3.87
C LYS A 89 -5.40 3.29 4.56
N ASP A 90 -6.50 3.96 4.27
CA ASP A 90 -7.87 3.60 4.68
C ASP A 90 -8.50 2.52 3.81
N GLY A 91 -7.80 2.05 2.77
CA GLY A 91 -8.31 1.04 1.84
C GLY A 91 -9.34 1.56 0.85
N GLY A 92 -9.57 2.87 0.76
CA GLY A 92 -10.43 3.49 -0.25
C GLY A 92 -9.67 3.87 -1.52
N GLU A 93 -10.31 3.74 -2.67
CA GLU A 93 -9.80 4.26 -3.94
C GLU A 93 -9.78 5.80 -3.90
N LYS A 94 -8.61 6.38 -4.20
CA LYS A 94 -8.38 7.84 -4.13
C LYS A 94 -8.19 8.45 -5.50
N PHE A 95 -7.67 7.67 -6.45
CA PHE A 95 -7.39 8.14 -7.79
C PHE A 95 -7.27 6.96 -8.76
N ARG A 96 -7.74 7.17 -9.98
CA ARG A 96 -7.65 6.23 -11.10
C ARG A 96 -7.20 6.97 -12.35
N SER A 97 -6.29 6.36 -13.11
CA SER A 97 -5.84 6.87 -14.42
C SER A 97 -5.75 5.74 -15.43
N TYR A 98 -6.09 6.04 -16.68
CA TYR A 98 -5.89 5.14 -17.83
C TYR A 98 -4.61 5.45 -18.61
N GLU A 99 -3.81 6.40 -18.11
CA GLU A 99 -2.52 6.80 -18.67
C GLU A 99 -1.46 6.90 -17.56
N PRO A 100 -0.16 6.66 -17.85
CA PRO A 100 0.91 6.81 -16.88
C PRO A 100 0.94 8.21 -16.29
N VAL A 101 1.11 8.29 -14.96
CA VAL A 101 1.07 9.53 -14.18
C VAL A 101 2.46 9.83 -13.63
N THR A 102 2.88 11.08 -13.78
CA THR A 102 4.19 11.52 -13.27
C THR A 102 4.25 11.44 -11.74
N PRO A 103 5.44 11.22 -11.15
CA PRO A 103 5.59 11.18 -9.70
C PRO A 103 5.10 12.48 -9.04
N HIS A 104 5.42 13.63 -9.63
CA HIS A 104 4.99 14.94 -9.14
C HIS A 104 3.46 15.06 -9.04
N GLN A 105 2.72 14.68 -10.09
CA GLN A 105 1.25 14.71 -10.07
C GLN A 105 0.69 13.75 -9.03
N LEU A 106 1.23 12.53 -8.96
CA LEU A 106 0.75 11.53 -8.02
C LEU A 106 1.01 11.93 -6.56
N PHE A 107 2.16 12.54 -6.29
CA PHE A 107 2.53 13.03 -4.97
C PHE A 107 1.67 14.21 -4.55
N ALA A 108 1.37 15.14 -5.47
CA ALA A 108 0.46 16.24 -5.21
C ALA A 108 -0.95 15.74 -4.81
N ILE A 109 -1.48 14.72 -5.49
CA ILE A 109 -2.74 14.06 -5.11
C ILE A 109 -2.64 13.49 -3.69
N ILE A 110 -1.56 12.76 -3.40
CA ILE A 110 -1.35 12.13 -2.10
C ILE A 110 -1.24 13.17 -0.97
N ASP A 111 -0.52 14.27 -1.20
CA ASP A 111 -0.29 15.33 -0.21
C ASP A 111 -1.54 16.15 0.10
N GLN A 112 -2.55 16.09 -0.76
CA GLN A 112 -3.86 16.68 -0.48
C GLN A 112 -4.72 15.83 0.45
N MET A 113 -4.40 14.55 0.65
CA MET A 113 -5.21 13.64 1.47
C MET A 113 -5.17 13.99 2.96
N PRO A 114 -6.30 13.94 3.70
CA PRO A 114 -6.36 14.35 5.10
C PRO A 114 -5.34 13.66 6.01
N MET A 115 -5.22 12.33 5.90
CA MET A 115 -4.24 11.56 6.67
C MET A 115 -2.79 11.97 6.34
N ARG A 116 -2.49 12.30 5.08
CA ARG A 116 -1.15 12.78 4.69
C ARG A 116 -0.86 14.16 5.27
N LYS A 117 -1.84 15.07 5.27
CA LYS A 117 -1.71 16.37 5.94
C LYS A 117 -1.48 16.21 7.44
N GLN A 118 -2.12 15.23 8.09
CA GLN A 118 -1.87 14.91 9.50
C GLN A 118 -0.47 14.37 9.73
N GLU A 119 0.01 13.43 8.89
CA GLU A 119 1.39 12.92 8.95
C GLU A 119 2.41 14.05 8.91
N LEU A 120 2.23 15.03 8.01
CA LEU A 120 3.13 16.17 7.88
C LEU A 120 3.13 17.08 9.12
N LYS A 121 1.98 17.26 9.77
CA LYS A 121 1.87 18.05 11.02
C LYS A 121 2.52 17.36 12.22
N LEU A 122 2.49 16.02 12.25
CA LEU A 122 3.01 15.22 13.36
C LEU A 122 4.51 14.94 13.27
N ARG A 123 5.15 15.30 12.14
CA ARG A 123 6.61 15.23 12.04
C ARG A 123 7.19 16.43 12.79
N PRO A 124 7.87 16.24 13.94
CA PRO A 124 8.59 17.34 14.55
C PRO A 124 9.61 17.87 13.52
N ASN A 125 9.73 19.20 13.43
CA ASN A 125 10.69 19.86 12.56
C ASN A 125 12.06 19.19 12.74
N HIS A 126 12.60 18.68 11.64
CA HIS A 126 13.87 17.96 11.61
C HIS A 126 15.05 18.92 11.74
#